data_AF-A0A537Z046-F1
#
_entry.id   AF-A0A537Z046-F1
#
_cell.length_a   1.000
_cell.length_b   1.000
_cell.length_c   1.000
_cell.angle_alpha   90.00
_cell.angle_beta   90.00
_cell.angle_gamma   90.00
#
_symmetry.space_group_name_H-M   'P 1'
#
loop_
_entity.id
_entity.type
_entity.pdbx_description
1 polymer ?
#
loop_
_entity_poly.entity_id
_entity_poly.type
_entity_poly.pdbx_seq_one_letter_code
_entity_poly.pdbx_strand_id
1 'polypeptide(L)'
;MPEGIEARLQEFDRKLRDGHFELLRQFLAKDYFGYSPGPGEPAASDRITDLVTDLKAALPDLTVAFDNIAVDAEGNATAEVTVQGTHKNELWGVPGSGDAVGWTGPVSIRAIGDRFAVRLDDLATPQRVGLVRQLRLVNPADEMDQPPHFPVVWPEFLLRLVFTGEVGDRPCSHLDQITVSDPPVSVCEQCVESDHIWPALRMCLVCGFVGCCDTSTNRHMAQHYQETGHCIFRSIRDDEGWIWCYEDDAFFDKAMLDRVG
;
A
#
# COMPACT_ATOMS: atom_id res chain seq x y z
N MET A 1 30.78 -4.66 -17.19
CA MET A 1 29.88 -5.68 -16.62
C MET A 1 28.39 -5.30 -16.70
N PRO A 2 27.83 -4.91 -17.88
CA PRO A 2 26.37 -4.97 -18.10
C PRO A 2 25.86 -6.37 -18.44
N GLU A 3 26.65 -7.17 -19.19
CA GLU A 3 26.23 -8.50 -19.70
C GLU A 3 25.80 -9.48 -18.59
N GLY A 4 26.39 -9.39 -17.39
CA GLY A 4 26.00 -10.23 -16.25
C GLY A 4 24.69 -9.81 -15.58
N ILE A 5 24.39 -8.51 -15.58
CA ILE A 5 23.17 -7.96 -14.96
C ILE A 5 21.96 -8.29 -15.84
N GLU A 6 22.11 -8.16 -17.16
CA GLU A 6 21.04 -8.52 -18.11
C GLU A 6 20.68 -10.01 -18.00
N ALA A 7 21.67 -10.91 -17.97
CA ALA A 7 21.43 -12.34 -17.77
C ALA A 7 20.73 -12.63 -16.43
N ARG A 8 21.10 -11.91 -15.37
CA ARG A 8 20.47 -12.04 -14.05
C ARG A 8 19.02 -11.52 -14.03
N LEU A 9 18.73 -10.44 -14.77
CA LEU A 9 17.38 -9.90 -14.92
C LEU A 9 16.49 -10.85 -15.74
N GLN A 10 17.03 -11.46 -16.80
CA GLN A 10 16.33 -12.49 -17.56
C GLN A 10 16.05 -13.76 -16.72
N GLU A 11 16.96 -14.12 -15.81
CA GLU A 11 16.73 -15.19 -14.84
C GLU A 11 15.61 -14.81 -13.87
N PHE A 12 15.60 -13.57 -13.37
CA PHE A 12 14.56 -13.04 -12.49
C PHE A 12 13.16 -13.09 -13.14
N ASP A 13 13.03 -12.58 -14.37
CA ASP A 13 11.78 -12.65 -15.13
C ASP A 13 11.31 -14.09 -15.36
N ARG A 14 12.23 -15.02 -15.67
CA ARG A 14 11.89 -16.44 -15.81
C ARG A 14 11.30 -17.00 -14.52
N LYS A 15 11.86 -16.67 -13.35
CA LYS A 15 11.30 -17.12 -12.06
C LYS A 15 9.92 -16.53 -11.79
N LEU A 16 9.67 -15.28 -12.17
CA LEU A 16 8.34 -14.66 -12.10
C LEU A 16 7.33 -15.42 -12.98
N ARG A 17 7.69 -15.69 -14.24
CA ARG A 17 6.83 -16.39 -15.21
C ARG A 17 6.53 -17.83 -14.80
N ASP A 18 7.52 -18.52 -14.24
CA ASP A 18 7.37 -19.88 -13.73
C ASP A 18 6.57 -19.93 -12.40
N GLY A 19 6.26 -18.77 -11.80
CA GLY A 19 5.52 -18.66 -10.54
C GLY A 19 6.33 -19.00 -9.29
N HIS A 20 7.66 -18.97 -9.38
CA HIS A 20 8.60 -19.24 -8.28
C HIS A 20 8.83 -18.01 -7.40
N PHE A 21 7.76 -17.47 -6.83
CA PHE A 21 7.80 -16.22 -6.07
C PHE A 21 8.56 -16.33 -4.75
N GLU A 22 8.68 -17.53 -4.18
CA GLU A 22 9.50 -17.80 -3.00
C GLU A 22 10.99 -17.45 -3.21
N LEU A 23 11.44 -17.45 -4.47
CA LEU A 23 12.83 -17.17 -4.85
C LEU A 23 13.11 -15.67 -5.04
N LEU A 24 12.11 -14.80 -5.03
CA LEU A 24 12.30 -13.36 -5.31
C LEU A 24 13.28 -12.70 -4.34
N ARG A 25 13.37 -13.18 -3.09
CA ARG A 25 14.39 -12.76 -2.10
C ARG A 25 15.83 -12.93 -2.56
N GLN A 26 16.11 -13.74 -3.58
CA GLN A 26 17.45 -13.93 -4.13
C GLN A 26 17.81 -12.89 -5.20
N PHE A 27 16.80 -12.22 -5.75
CA PHE A 27 16.93 -11.27 -6.85
C PHE A 27 16.65 -9.84 -6.39
N LEU A 28 15.75 -9.65 -5.44
CA LEU A 28 15.37 -8.33 -4.94
C LEU A 28 16.39 -7.81 -3.91
N ALA A 29 16.67 -6.51 -3.99
CA ALA A 29 17.51 -5.82 -3.01
C ALA A 29 16.74 -5.55 -1.71
N LYS A 30 17.49 -5.23 -0.64
CA LYS A 30 16.90 -4.73 0.61
C LYS A 30 16.18 -3.41 0.35
N ASP A 31 16.78 -2.57 -0.48
CA ASP A 31 16.28 -1.29 -0.93
C ASP A 31 15.09 -1.46 -1.89
N TYR A 32 14.12 -0.56 -1.74
CA TYR A 32 13.15 -0.30 -2.79
C TYR A 32 13.71 0.76 -3.74
N PHE A 33 13.12 0.90 -4.93
CA PHE A 33 13.57 1.93 -5.85
C PHE A 33 13.34 3.32 -5.21
N GLY A 34 14.42 4.05 -4.94
CA GLY A 34 14.35 5.37 -4.31
C GLY A 34 14.16 5.36 -2.77
N TYR A 35 14.17 4.19 -2.11
CA TYR A 35 14.05 4.10 -0.66
C TYR A 35 14.93 3.02 -0.06
N SER A 36 15.67 3.37 0.99
CA SER A 36 16.51 2.45 1.75
C SER A 36 15.91 2.27 3.15
N PRO A 37 15.51 1.05 3.54
CA PRO A 37 14.90 0.82 4.85
C PRO A 37 15.91 1.04 5.98
N GLY A 38 15.48 1.77 7.00
CA GLY A 38 16.24 2.10 8.20
C GLY A 38 16.52 0.91 9.11
N PRO A 39 17.20 1.14 10.25
CA PRO A 39 17.44 0.10 11.24
C PRO A 39 16.14 -0.49 11.77
N GLY A 40 16.01 -1.82 11.75
CA GLY A 40 14.82 -2.54 12.23
C GLY A 40 13.65 -2.61 11.26
N GLU A 41 13.67 -1.85 10.17
CA GLU A 41 12.63 -1.91 9.14
C GLU A 41 12.79 -3.16 8.25
N PRO A 42 11.69 -3.86 7.91
CA PRO A 42 11.73 -5.00 6.99
C PRO A 42 12.28 -4.62 5.62
N ALA A 43 13.01 -5.55 4.98
CA ALA A 43 13.55 -5.36 3.65
C ALA A 43 12.44 -5.28 2.59
N ALA A 44 12.64 -4.47 1.53
CA ALA A 44 11.74 -4.45 0.38
C ALA A 44 11.62 -5.83 -0.27
N SER A 45 12.73 -6.58 -0.34
CA SER A 45 12.74 -7.97 -0.81
C SER A 45 11.78 -8.87 -0.03
N ASP A 46 11.70 -8.72 1.29
CA ASP A 46 10.80 -9.53 2.12
C ASP A 46 9.36 -9.11 1.88
N ARG A 47 9.06 -7.81 1.99
CA ARG A 47 7.71 -7.27 1.82
C ARG A 47 7.11 -7.61 0.44
N ILE A 48 7.89 -7.46 -0.64
CA ILE A 48 7.43 -7.81 -2.00
C ILE A 48 7.26 -9.32 -2.14
N THR A 49 8.20 -10.12 -1.61
CA THR A 49 8.09 -11.59 -1.72
C THR A 49 6.86 -12.11 -0.99
N ASP A 50 6.61 -11.62 0.23
CA ASP A 50 5.45 -12.04 1.02
C ASP A 50 4.15 -11.61 0.34
N LEU A 51 4.08 -10.37 -0.16
CA LEU A 51 2.93 -9.89 -0.94
C LEU A 51 2.62 -10.79 -2.14
N VAL A 52 3.61 -11.10 -2.97
CA VAL A 52 3.37 -11.91 -4.17
C VAL A 52 3.10 -13.38 -3.82
N THR A 53 3.65 -13.88 -2.71
CA THR A 53 3.36 -15.23 -2.19
C THR A 53 1.91 -15.33 -1.72
N ASP A 54 1.41 -14.34 -0.97
CA ASP A 54 0.00 -14.28 -0.55
C ASP A 54 -0.93 -14.19 -1.77
N LEU A 55 -0.58 -13.35 -2.75
CA LEU A 55 -1.33 -13.26 -4.01
C LEU A 55 -1.33 -14.59 -4.76
N LYS A 56 -0.23 -15.35 -4.80
CA LYS A 56 -0.19 -16.68 -5.44
C LYS A 56 -1.04 -17.71 -4.70
N ALA A 57 -1.10 -17.64 -3.37
CA ALA A 57 -1.97 -18.50 -2.59
C ALA A 57 -3.45 -18.21 -2.88
N ALA A 58 -3.82 -16.92 -2.98
CA ALA A 58 -5.17 -16.46 -3.29
C ALA A 58 -5.58 -16.68 -4.75
N LEU A 59 -4.62 -16.52 -5.68
CA LEU A 59 -4.76 -16.66 -7.12
C LEU A 59 -3.85 -17.80 -7.60
N PRO A 60 -4.29 -19.07 -7.54
CA PRO A 60 -3.45 -20.22 -7.91
C PRO A 60 -2.89 -20.17 -9.34
N ASP A 61 -3.59 -19.49 -10.24
CA ASP A 61 -3.22 -19.24 -11.64
C ASP A 61 -2.53 -17.88 -11.85
N LEU A 62 -2.06 -17.22 -10.78
CA LEU A 62 -1.30 -15.97 -10.87
C LEU A 62 -0.09 -16.14 -11.79
N THR A 63 -0.01 -15.25 -12.78
CA THR A 63 1.13 -15.04 -13.67
C THR A 63 1.65 -13.62 -13.50
N VAL A 64 2.97 -13.48 -13.46
CA VAL A 64 3.68 -12.20 -13.49
C VAL A 64 4.76 -12.28 -14.55
N ALA A 65 4.84 -11.28 -15.42
CA ALA A 65 5.78 -11.27 -16.54
C ALA A 65 6.31 -9.85 -16.78
N PHE A 66 7.60 -9.74 -17.10
CA PHE A 66 8.19 -8.52 -17.65
C PHE A 66 8.37 -8.65 -19.16
N ASP A 67 7.74 -7.75 -19.90
CA ASP A 67 7.84 -7.61 -21.33
C ASP A 67 8.61 -6.32 -21.68
N ASN A 68 9.12 -6.22 -22.91
CA ASN A 68 9.82 -5.03 -23.40
C ASN A 68 10.97 -4.54 -22.50
N ILE A 69 11.73 -5.47 -21.91
CA ILE A 69 12.86 -5.16 -21.04
C ILE A 69 13.96 -4.42 -21.83
N ALA A 70 14.26 -3.19 -21.43
CA ALA A 70 15.31 -2.36 -21.99
C ALA A 70 16.32 -2.02 -20.90
N VAL A 71 17.56 -2.51 -21.04
CA VAL A 71 18.65 -2.29 -20.06
C VAL A 71 19.57 -1.17 -20.54
N ASP A 72 19.92 -0.24 -19.65
CA ASP A 72 20.86 0.86 -19.91
C ASP A 72 22.33 0.45 -19.69
N ALA A 73 23.26 1.38 -19.93
CA ALA A 73 24.69 1.11 -19.80
C ALA A 73 25.13 0.86 -18.34
N GLU A 74 24.35 1.36 -17.38
CA GLU A 74 24.56 1.23 -15.94
C GLU A 74 23.94 -0.06 -15.37
N GLY A 75 23.16 -0.79 -16.16
CA GLY A 75 22.46 -2.02 -15.77
C GLY A 75 21.09 -1.79 -15.14
N ASN A 76 20.58 -0.56 -15.12
CA ASN A 76 19.17 -0.32 -14.81
C ASN A 76 18.32 -0.73 -16.00
N ALA A 77 17.05 -0.99 -15.77
CA ALA A 77 16.13 -1.37 -16.82
C ALA A 77 14.77 -0.71 -16.67
N THR A 78 14.10 -0.54 -17.80
CA THR A 78 12.65 -0.31 -17.86
C THR A 78 12.00 -1.52 -18.50
N ALA A 79 10.77 -1.82 -18.11
CA ALA A 79 9.97 -2.88 -18.71
C ALA A 79 8.47 -2.57 -18.57
N GLU A 80 7.63 -3.38 -19.17
CA GLU A 80 6.21 -3.45 -18.83
C GLU A 80 5.98 -4.71 -17.99
N VAL A 81 5.34 -4.56 -16.83
CA VAL A 81 4.89 -5.70 -16.03
C VAL A 81 3.44 -6.02 -16.34
N THR A 82 3.16 -7.29 -16.58
CA THR A 82 1.80 -7.82 -16.67
C THR A 82 1.54 -8.75 -15.50
N VAL A 83 0.45 -8.51 -14.77
CA VAL A 83 -0.01 -9.34 -13.65
C VAL A 83 -1.43 -9.79 -13.96
N GLN A 84 -1.69 -11.11 -13.90
CA GLN A 84 -3.00 -11.69 -14.19
C GLN A 84 -3.27 -12.92 -13.32
N GLY A 85 -4.53 -13.18 -12.99
CA GLY A 85 -4.97 -14.40 -12.32
C GLY A 85 -6.45 -14.38 -11.97
N THR A 86 -6.91 -15.39 -11.24
CA THR A 86 -8.31 -15.51 -10.78
C THR A 86 -8.35 -15.64 -9.26
N HIS A 87 -9.09 -14.77 -8.58
CA HIS A 87 -9.19 -14.79 -7.12
C HIS A 87 -10.04 -15.98 -6.65
N LYS A 88 -9.40 -17.09 -6.26
CA LYS A 88 -10.07 -18.37 -5.97
C LYS A 88 -10.08 -18.72 -4.49
N ASN A 89 -9.05 -18.33 -3.75
CA ASN A 89 -8.93 -18.59 -2.33
C ASN A 89 -8.99 -17.28 -1.54
N GLU A 90 -9.10 -17.40 -0.22
CA GLU A 90 -9.15 -16.25 0.68
C GLU A 90 -7.86 -15.41 0.61
N LEU A 91 -8.02 -14.09 0.72
CA LEU A 91 -6.95 -13.10 0.77
C LEU A 91 -7.28 -12.02 1.82
N TRP A 92 -6.53 -12.01 2.92
CA TRP A 92 -6.58 -11.00 3.98
C TRP A 92 -8.00 -10.66 4.49
N GLY A 93 -8.82 -11.66 4.74
CA GLY A 93 -10.21 -11.56 5.19
C GLY A 93 -11.25 -11.56 4.08
N VAL A 94 -10.84 -11.53 2.80
CA VAL A 94 -11.74 -11.56 1.65
C VAL A 94 -11.82 -12.97 1.07
N PRO A 95 -13.00 -13.61 1.01
CA PRO A 95 -13.17 -14.90 0.36
C PRO A 95 -12.89 -14.83 -1.15
N GLY A 96 -12.43 -15.95 -1.72
CA GLY A 96 -12.23 -16.08 -3.17
C GLY A 96 -13.49 -15.72 -3.95
N SER A 97 -13.39 -14.68 -4.78
CA SER A 97 -14.55 -14.11 -5.48
C SER A 97 -14.89 -14.81 -6.80
N GLY A 98 -13.95 -15.54 -7.38
CA GLY A 98 -14.01 -16.07 -8.74
C GLY A 98 -13.75 -15.03 -9.82
N ASP A 99 -13.51 -13.77 -9.45
CA ASP A 99 -13.27 -12.68 -10.40
C ASP A 99 -11.87 -12.81 -11.03
N ALA A 100 -11.79 -12.45 -12.31
CA ALA A 100 -10.51 -12.26 -12.97
C ALA A 100 -9.86 -10.95 -12.48
N VAL A 101 -8.56 -11.00 -12.23
CA VAL A 101 -7.74 -9.87 -11.85
C VAL A 101 -6.66 -9.71 -12.90
N GLY A 102 -6.44 -8.47 -13.35
CA GLY A 102 -5.47 -8.20 -14.40
C GLY A 102 -5.10 -6.74 -14.51
N TRP A 103 -3.81 -6.48 -14.72
CA TRP A 103 -3.32 -5.16 -15.12
C TRP A 103 -1.93 -5.27 -15.78
N THR A 104 -1.61 -4.25 -16.57
CA THR A 104 -0.29 -4.05 -17.17
C THR A 104 0.14 -2.62 -16.90
N GLY A 105 1.42 -2.39 -16.62
CA GLY A 105 1.95 -1.05 -16.41
C GLY A 105 3.48 -0.98 -16.50
N PRO A 106 4.04 0.22 -16.60
CA PRO A 106 5.48 0.42 -16.66
C PRO A 106 6.14 0.09 -15.31
N VAL A 107 7.36 -0.45 -15.38
CA VAL A 107 8.18 -0.75 -14.21
C VAL A 107 9.62 -0.28 -14.43
N SER A 108 10.16 0.40 -13.42
CA SER A 108 11.57 0.80 -13.33
C SER A 108 12.31 -0.19 -12.44
N ILE A 109 13.48 -0.62 -12.91
CA ILE A 109 14.33 -1.61 -12.25
C ILE A 109 15.72 -1.00 -12.11
N ARG A 110 16.20 -0.85 -10.88
CA ARG A 110 17.55 -0.34 -10.58
C ARG A 110 18.44 -1.49 -10.12
N ALA A 111 19.60 -1.63 -10.73
CA ALA A 111 20.61 -2.59 -10.28
C ALA A 111 21.30 -2.09 -8.99
N ILE A 112 21.46 -3.01 -8.03
CA ILE A 112 22.16 -2.79 -6.76
C ILE A 112 23.05 -4.02 -6.54
N GLY A 113 24.29 -3.95 -7.01
CA GLY A 113 25.17 -5.12 -7.06
C GLY A 113 24.62 -6.17 -8.02
N ASP A 114 24.32 -7.37 -7.51
CA ASP A 114 23.72 -8.50 -8.23
C ASP A 114 22.19 -8.62 -8.05
N ARG A 115 21.58 -7.60 -7.43
CA ARG A 115 20.16 -7.54 -7.07
C ARG A 115 19.46 -6.35 -7.69
N PHE A 116 18.13 -6.35 -7.59
CA PHE A 116 17.25 -5.38 -8.21
C PHE A 116 16.34 -4.69 -7.21
N ALA A 117 16.24 -3.38 -7.31
CA ALA A 117 15.15 -2.61 -6.71
C ALA A 117 14.13 -2.29 -7.79
N VAL A 118 12.85 -2.60 -7.55
CA VAL A 118 11.76 -2.52 -8.55
C VAL A 118 10.73 -1.50 -8.09
N ARG A 119 10.19 -0.69 -9.00
CA ARG A 119 9.06 0.23 -8.74
C ARG A 119 8.08 0.24 -9.89
N LEU A 120 6.80 0.18 -9.54
CA LEU A 120 5.70 0.40 -10.48
C LEU A 120 5.59 1.89 -10.77
N ASP A 121 5.69 2.25 -12.04
CA ASP A 121 5.60 3.63 -12.50
C ASP A 121 4.17 3.95 -12.97
N ASP A 122 3.86 5.25 -13.08
CA ASP A 122 2.63 5.78 -13.69
C ASP A 122 1.28 5.27 -13.15
N LEU A 123 1.28 4.63 -11.98
CA LEU A 123 0.05 4.25 -11.27
C LEU A 123 -0.29 5.32 -10.25
N ALA A 124 -1.10 6.33 -10.59
CA ALA A 124 -1.63 7.25 -9.59
C ALA A 124 -2.60 6.55 -8.62
N THR A 125 -2.92 7.20 -7.49
CA THR A 125 -3.73 6.60 -6.41
C THR A 125 -5.04 5.97 -6.90
N PRO A 126 -5.85 6.61 -7.79
CA PRO A 126 -7.07 5.99 -8.29
C PRO A 126 -6.84 4.67 -9.03
N GLN A 127 -5.76 4.56 -9.80
CA GLN A 127 -5.38 3.35 -10.53
C GLN A 127 -4.99 2.26 -9.54
N ARG A 128 -4.15 2.57 -8.53
CA ARG A 128 -3.75 1.61 -7.49
C ARG A 128 -4.94 1.10 -6.68
N VAL A 129 -5.87 1.99 -6.31
CA VAL A 129 -7.14 1.62 -5.67
C VAL A 129 -7.97 0.72 -6.58
N GLY A 130 -7.98 1.00 -7.89
CA GLY A 130 -8.61 0.14 -8.90
C GLY A 130 -8.06 -1.28 -8.91
N LEU A 131 -6.73 -1.47 -8.73
CA LEU A 131 -6.11 -2.79 -8.68
C LEU A 131 -6.60 -3.62 -7.49
N VAL A 132 -6.57 -3.05 -6.29
CA VAL A 132 -7.00 -3.75 -5.07
C VAL A 132 -8.52 -3.93 -5.00
N ARG A 133 -9.30 -3.11 -5.71
CA ARG A 133 -10.75 -3.29 -5.86
C ARG A 133 -11.09 -4.54 -6.68
N GLN A 134 -10.27 -4.95 -7.65
CA GLN A 134 -10.46 -6.21 -8.39
C GLN A 134 -10.41 -7.43 -7.44
N LEU A 135 -9.68 -7.31 -6.32
CA LEU A 135 -9.59 -8.32 -5.26
C LEU A 135 -10.66 -8.16 -4.17
N ARG A 136 -11.58 -7.19 -4.32
CA ARG A 136 -12.61 -6.82 -3.32
C ARG A 136 -12.05 -6.41 -1.95
N LEU A 137 -10.79 -5.97 -1.91
CA LEU A 137 -10.15 -5.42 -0.69
C LEU A 137 -10.69 -4.02 -0.35
N VAL A 138 -11.21 -3.31 -1.36
CA VAL A 138 -11.87 -2.00 -1.22
C VAL A 138 -13.26 -2.12 -1.85
N ASN A 139 -14.26 -1.49 -1.22
CA ASN A 139 -15.62 -1.43 -1.75
C ASN A 139 -15.65 -0.87 -3.19
N PRO A 140 -16.67 -1.22 -3.99
CA PRO A 140 -16.99 -0.55 -5.24
C PRO A 140 -17.06 0.98 -5.09
N ALA A 141 -16.81 1.70 -6.18
CA ALA A 141 -16.71 3.16 -6.15
C ALA A 141 -18.01 3.85 -5.69
N ASP A 142 -19.15 3.23 -5.98
CA ASP A 142 -20.51 3.63 -5.62
C ASP A 142 -20.94 3.21 -4.21
N GLU A 143 -20.10 2.46 -3.49
CA GLU A 143 -20.37 1.95 -2.13
C GLU A 143 -19.26 2.36 -1.14
N MET A 144 -18.46 3.37 -1.49
CA MET A 144 -17.34 3.86 -0.66
C MET A 144 -17.79 4.53 0.65
N ASP A 145 -19.06 4.94 0.72
CA ASP A 145 -19.71 5.47 1.92
C ASP A 145 -20.31 4.38 2.82
N GLN A 146 -20.34 3.13 2.33
CA GLN A 146 -20.81 1.96 3.09
C GLN A 146 -19.66 1.27 3.83
N PRO A 147 -19.94 0.61 4.97
CA PRO A 147 -18.96 -0.22 5.65
C PRO A 147 -18.32 -1.26 4.71
N PRO A 148 -17.05 -1.65 4.95
CA PRO A 148 -16.42 -2.70 4.18
C PRO A 148 -17.24 -3.99 4.18
N HIS A 149 -17.39 -4.63 3.01
CA HIS A 149 -18.11 -5.90 2.89
C HIS A 149 -17.44 -7.04 3.65
N PHE A 150 -16.13 -6.94 3.85
CA PHE A 150 -15.30 -7.94 4.49
C PHE A 150 -14.38 -7.29 5.54
N PRO A 151 -13.99 -8.02 6.59
CA PRO A 151 -13.04 -7.53 7.58
C PRO A 151 -11.61 -7.60 7.04
N VAL A 152 -11.29 -6.74 6.07
CA VAL A 152 -10.00 -6.76 5.36
C VAL A 152 -8.87 -6.38 6.31
N VAL A 153 -7.85 -7.24 6.41
CA VAL A 153 -6.63 -6.99 7.21
C VAL A 153 -5.49 -6.60 6.28
N TRP A 154 -5.30 -5.30 6.09
CA TRP A 154 -4.28 -4.80 5.17
C TRP A 154 -2.86 -5.09 5.66
N PRO A 155 -1.99 -5.69 4.83
CA PRO A 155 -0.56 -5.59 5.06
C PRO A 155 -0.16 -4.11 5.03
N GLU A 156 0.51 -3.63 6.08
CA GLU A 156 0.94 -2.23 6.21
C GLU A 156 1.68 -1.73 4.97
N PHE A 157 2.59 -2.56 4.44
CA PHE A 157 3.32 -2.29 3.20
C PHE A 157 2.41 -2.02 2.01
N LEU A 158 1.35 -2.82 1.85
CA LEU A 158 0.42 -2.69 0.74
C LEU A 158 -0.39 -1.40 0.90
N LEU A 159 -0.83 -1.08 2.10
CA LEU A 159 -1.59 0.14 2.37
C LEU A 159 -0.75 1.37 2.01
N ARG A 160 0.52 1.41 2.43
CA ARG A 160 1.47 2.46 2.03
C ARG A 160 1.61 2.54 0.51
N LEU A 161 1.89 1.43 -0.16
CA LEU A 161 2.05 1.39 -1.63
C LEU A 161 0.79 1.87 -2.37
N VAL A 162 -0.41 1.48 -1.93
CA VAL A 162 -1.67 1.86 -2.57
C VAL A 162 -1.92 3.36 -2.43
N PHE A 163 -1.69 3.96 -1.26
CA PHE A 163 -2.04 5.35 -1.02
C PHE A 163 -0.94 6.35 -1.39
N THR A 164 0.34 6.03 -1.16
CA THR A 164 1.46 6.95 -1.46
C THR A 164 2.15 6.63 -2.78
N GLY A 165 2.09 5.38 -3.26
CA GLY A 165 2.89 4.90 -4.40
C GLY A 165 4.32 4.55 -4.02
N GLU A 166 4.67 4.71 -2.75
CA GLU A 166 5.99 4.44 -2.19
C GLU A 166 5.88 3.39 -1.09
N VAL A 167 7.00 2.78 -0.73
CA VAL A 167 7.04 1.77 0.33
C VAL A 167 7.75 2.26 1.59
N GLY A 168 8.38 3.42 1.51
CA GLY A 168 9.04 4.08 2.62
C GLY A 168 8.19 5.15 3.27
N ASP A 169 8.58 5.53 4.49
CA ASP A 169 8.07 6.73 5.14
C ASP A 169 8.41 7.96 4.29
N ARG A 170 7.40 8.76 3.95
CA ARG A 170 7.63 10.10 3.41
C ARG A 170 8.06 11.02 4.54
N PRO A 171 9.07 11.89 4.35
CA PRO A 171 9.39 12.92 5.32
C PRO A 171 8.16 13.77 5.62
N CYS A 172 7.90 14.02 6.89
CA CYS A 172 6.79 14.87 7.33
C CYS A 172 7.29 15.81 8.43
N SER A 173 7.12 17.11 8.22
CA SER A 173 7.53 18.13 9.20
C SER A 173 6.51 18.35 10.31
N HIS A 174 5.37 17.67 10.25
CA HIS A 174 4.24 17.94 11.13
C HIS A 174 4.17 16.99 12.33
N LEU A 175 5.00 15.93 12.37
CA LEU A 175 4.94 14.87 13.41
C LEU A 175 5.12 15.40 14.84
N ASP A 176 5.76 16.57 15.00
CA ASP A 176 5.93 17.27 16.27
C ASP A 176 4.64 17.90 16.81
N GLN A 177 3.58 17.96 16.02
CA GLN A 177 2.25 18.44 16.43
C GLN A 177 1.41 17.38 17.14
N ILE A 178 1.88 16.14 17.21
CA ILE A 178 1.17 15.04 17.87
C ILE A 178 1.14 15.29 19.38
N THR A 179 -0.06 15.46 19.95
CA THR A 179 -0.26 15.68 21.39
C THR A 179 -1.25 14.70 22.03
N VAL A 180 -2.05 13.99 21.21
CA VAL A 180 -3.06 13.03 21.66
C VAL A 180 -2.86 11.71 20.92
N SER A 181 -2.65 10.61 21.63
CA SER A 181 -2.44 9.27 21.05
C SER A 181 -3.66 8.35 21.16
N ASP A 182 -4.49 8.55 22.18
CA ASP A 182 -5.63 7.69 22.51
C ASP A 182 -6.97 8.34 22.15
N PRO A 183 -7.92 7.57 21.57
CA PRO A 183 -9.23 8.08 21.19
C PRO A 183 -10.08 8.40 22.44
N PRO A 184 -10.57 9.65 22.57
CA PRO A 184 -11.45 10.01 23.68
C PRO A 184 -12.87 9.42 23.51
N VAL A 185 -13.26 9.17 22.26
CA VAL A 185 -14.55 8.58 21.85
C VAL A 185 -14.33 7.62 20.68
N SER A 186 -15.26 6.69 20.47
CA SER A 186 -15.22 5.70 19.37
C SER A 186 -16.35 5.89 18.36
N VAL A 187 -16.91 7.10 18.28
CA VAL A 187 -18.01 7.47 17.38
C VAL A 187 -17.73 8.82 16.73
N CYS A 188 -18.34 9.07 15.56
CA CYS A 188 -18.43 10.42 15.02
C CYS A 188 -19.73 11.06 15.53
N GLU A 189 -19.62 11.93 16.53
CA GLU A 189 -20.78 12.54 17.21
C GLU A 189 -21.73 13.22 16.22
N GLN A 190 -21.19 13.95 15.24
CA GLN A 190 -21.98 14.63 14.21
C GLN A 190 -22.79 13.66 13.31
N CYS A 191 -22.25 12.47 13.04
CA CYS A 191 -23.00 11.46 12.29
C CYS A 191 -24.07 10.78 13.16
N VAL A 192 -23.82 10.60 14.47
CA VAL A 192 -24.83 10.11 15.42
C VAL A 192 -26.02 11.07 15.47
N GLU A 193 -25.76 12.38 15.55
CA GLU A 193 -26.80 13.41 15.58
C GLU A 193 -27.65 13.44 14.29
N SER A 194 -27.02 13.11 13.16
CA SER A 194 -27.65 13.13 11.84
C SER A 194 -28.25 11.77 11.43
N ASP A 195 -28.18 10.75 12.29
CA ASP A 195 -28.57 9.36 12.00
C ASP A 195 -27.93 8.80 10.70
N HIS A 196 -26.68 9.19 10.45
CA HIS A 196 -25.89 8.73 9.30
C HIS A 196 -24.88 7.68 9.73
N ILE A 197 -24.69 6.66 8.89
CA ILE A 197 -23.63 5.67 9.07
C ILE A 197 -22.27 6.22 8.63
N TRP A 198 -21.19 5.57 9.08
CA TRP A 198 -19.83 5.85 8.63
C TRP A 198 -19.06 4.54 8.39
N PRO A 199 -18.27 4.45 7.31
CA PRO A 199 -17.50 3.26 6.99
C PRO A 199 -16.25 3.10 7.86
N ALA A 200 -15.63 4.22 8.25
CA ALA A 200 -14.46 4.23 9.11
C ALA A 200 -14.34 5.56 9.87
N LEU A 201 -13.64 5.50 11.00
CA LEU A 201 -13.35 6.64 11.86
C LEU A 201 -11.87 6.97 11.86
N ARG A 202 -11.58 8.26 12.01
CA ARG A 202 -10.24 8.83 12.13
C ARG A 202 -10.20 9.70 13.38
N MET A 203 -9.03 9.80 14.01
CA MET A 203 -8.79 10.74 15.09
C MET A 203 -7.66 11.69 14.72
N CYS A 204 -7.88 12.99 14.93
CA CYS A 204 -6.86 14.02 14.88
C CYS A 204 -5.85 13.84 16.01
N LEU A 205 -4.57 13.67 15.68
CA LEU A 205 -3.49 13.50 16.68
C LEU A 205 -3.08 14.82 17.35
N VAL A 206 -3.56 15.97 16.84
CA VAL A 206 -3.26 17.31 17.39
C VAL A 206 -4.23 17.69 18.51
N CYS A 207 -5.51 17.28 18.44
CA CYS A 207 -6.53 17.72 19.39
C CYS A 207 -7.51 16.62 19.87
N GLY A 208 -7.41 15.39 19.36
CA GLY A 208 -8.26 14.27 19.75
C GLY A 208 -9.65 14.23 19.09
N PHE A 209 -9.96 15.14 18.18
CA PHE A 209 -11.23 15.11 17.43
C PHE A 209 -11.41 13.80 16.67
N VAL A 210 -12.59 13.17 16.76
CA VAL A 210 -12.93 11.93 16.06
C VAL A 210 -14.00 12.20 15.00
N GLY A 211 -13.66 11.95 13.75
CA GLY A 211 -14.52 12.20 12.59
C GLY A 211 -14.65 10.98 11.67
N CYS A 212 -15.71 10.95 10.88
CA CYS A 212 -15.86 9.97 9.80
C CYS A 212 -14.86 10.28 8.66
N CYS A 213 -14.36 9.23 8.00
CA CYS A 213 -13.32 9.35 6.97
C CYS A 213 -13.81 10.03 5.69
N ASP A 214 -12.87 10.34 4.79
CA ASP A 214 -13.09 11.15 3.58
C ASP A 214 -13.99 10.49 2.53
N THR A 215 -14.17 9.18 2.63
CA THR A 215 -15.07 8.41 1.77
C THR A 215 -16.50 8.36 2.29
N SER A 216 -16.73 8.77 3.54
CA SER A 216 -18.07 8.88 4.13
C SER A 216 -18.88 9.98 3.42
N THR A 217 -20.21 9.91 3.49
CA THR A 217 -21.09 10.95 2.94
C THR A 217 -20.77 12.35 3.51
N ASN A 218 -20.54 12.43 4.83
CA ASN A 218 -20.38 13.71 5.53
C ASN A 218 -18.92 14.23 5.59
N ARG A 219 -17.91 13.34 5.55
CA ARG A 219 -16.47 13.69 5.53
C ARG A 219 -16.00 14.61 6.66
N HIS A 220 -16.44 14.36 7.89
CA HIS A 220 -16.16 15.24 9.03
C HIS A 220 -14.66 15.38 9.35
N MET A 221 -13.82 14.36 9.07
CA MET A 221 -12.37 14.53 9.25
C MET A 221 -11.77 15.53 8.25
N ALA A 222 -12.17 15.47 6.97
CA ALA A 222 -11.74 16.45 5.97
C ALA A 222 -12.21 17.88 6.31
N GLN A 223 -13.45 18.04 6.77
CA GLN A 223 -13.97 19.34 7.21
C GLN A 223 -13.17 19.87 8.40
N HIS A 224 -12.91 19.03 9.41
CA HIS A 224 -12.07 19.38 10.56
C HIS A 224 -10.68 19.85 10.13
N TYR A 225 -10.02 19.15 9.20
CA TYR A 225 -8.74 19.60 8.65
C TYR A 225 -8.85 20.96 7.96
N GLN A 226 -9.87 21.17 7.12
CA GLN A 226 -10.08 22.43 6.41
C GLN A 226 -10.33 23.62 7.34
N GLU A 227 -11.00 23.40 8.47
CA GLU A 227 -11.34 24.45 9.44
C GLU A 227 -10.19 24.76 10.40
N THR A 228 -9.41 23.75 10.79
CA THR A 228 -8.39 23.88 11.86
C THR A 228 -6.96 23.89 11.36
N GLY A 229 -6.70 23.35 10.18
CA GLY A 229 -5.36 23.07 9.67
C GLY A 229 -4.67 21.87 10.33
N HIS A 230 -5.35 21.11 11.20
CA HIS A 230 -4.78 19.92 11.83
C HIS A 230 -4.62 18.79 10.81
N CYS A 231 -3.41 18.61 10.29
CA CYS A 231 -3.16 17.73 9.15
C CYS A 231 -2.86 16.28 9.53
N ILE A 232 -2.58 15.97 10.80
CA ILE A 232 -2.20 14.61 11.24
C ILE A 232 -3.34 13.89 11.94
N PHE A 233 -3.68 12.72 11.44
CA PHE A 233 -4.70 11.85 12.01
C PHE A 233 -4.31 10.38 11.92
N ARG A 234 -4.99 9.54 12.70
CA ARG A 234 -4.82 8.08 12.69
C ARG A 234 -6.15 7.35 12.49
N SER A 235 -6.08 6.10 12.02
CA SER A 235 -7.21 5.18 12.17
C SER A 235 -7.42 4.87 13.66
N ILE A 236 -8.67 4.85 14.11
CA ILE A 236 -9.02 4.42 15.47
C ILE A 236 -9.49 2.97 15.53
N ARG A 237 -9.45 2.23 14.42
CA ARG A 237 -9.76 0.80 14.45
C ARG A 237 -8.66 0.06 15.20
N ASP A 238 -9.03 -0.94 15.98
CA ASP A 238 -8.07 -1.69 16.80
C ASP A 238 -7.13 -2.56 15.95
N ASP A 239 -7.61 -2.99 14.78
CA ASP A 239 -6.87 -3.80 13.80
C ASP A 239 -6.07 -2.96 12.79
N GLU A 240 -6.24 -1.63 12.79
CA GLU A 240 -5.50 -0.71 11.93
C GLU A 240 -4.70 0.28 12.76
N GLY A 241 -3.38 0.22 12.61
CA GLY A 241 -2.45 1.12 13.28
C GLY A 241 -1.72 1.98 12.27
N TRP A 242 -2.37 2.97 11.67
CA TRP A 242 -1.70 3.88 10.75
C TRP A 242 -2.01 5.35 11.03
N ILE A 243 -1.07 6.20 10.61
CA ILE A 243 -1.10 7.66 10.70
C ILE A 243 -0.99 8.23 9.28
N TRP A 244 -1.74 9.29 9.02
CA TRP A 244 -1.69 10.05 7.78
C TRP A 244 -1.51 11.54 8.05
N CYS A 245 -0.73 12.21 7.20
CA CYS A 245 -0.64 13.66 7.12
C CYS A 245 -1.26 14.15 5.80
N TYR A 246 -2.31 14.98 5.87
CA TYR A 246 -2.93 15.57 4.66
C TYR A 246 -2.00 16.48 3.88
N GLU A 247 -1.11 17.20 4.56
CA GLU A 247 -0.26 18.22 3.93
C GLU A 247 0.88 17.58 3.11
N ASP A 248 1.48 16.52 3.65
CA ASP A 248 2.66 15.87 3.06
C ASP A 248 2.31 14.59 2.27
N ASP A 249 1.03 14.21 2.20
CA ASP A 249 0.56 12.91 1.71
C ASP A 249 1.41 11.75 2.28
N ALA A 250 1.70 11.84 3.57
CA ALA A 250 2.65 10.98 4.25
C ALA A 250 1.93 9.93 5.09
N PHE A 251 2.42 8.69 5.00
CA PHE A 251 1.86 7.53 5.67
C PHE A 251 2.88 6.93 6.63
N PHE A 252 2.45 6.65 7.85
CA PHE A 252 3.25 6.00 8.88
C PHE A 252 2.47 4.88 9.56
N ASP A 253 3.18 3.89 10.08
CA ASP A 253 2.59 2.91 10.99
C ASP A 253 2.38 3.52 12.40
N LYS A 254 1.67 2.78 13.27
CA LYS A 254 1.38 3.18 14.65
C LYS A 254 2.63 3.20 15.53
N ALA A 255 3.67 2.44 15.20
CA ALA A 255 4.92 2.47 15.95
C ALA A 255 5.62 3.83 15.82
N MET A 256 5.22 4.67 14.84
CA MET A 256 5.58 6.08 14.82
C MET A 256 5.18 6.82 16.10
N LEU A 257 4.04 6.50 16.72
CA LEU A 257 3.62 7.16 17.97
C LEU A 257 4.64 6.94 19.10
N ASP A 258 5.26 5.75 19.15
CA ASP A 258 6.30 5.42 20.13
C ASP A 258 7.63 6.14 19.84
N ARG A 259 7.83 6.60 18.61
CA ARG A 259 9.06 7.31 18.16
C ARG A 259 9.00 8.81 18.41
N VAL A 260 7.80 9.39 18.48
CA VAL A 260 7.58 10.84 18.62
C VAL A 260 7.14 11.25 20.02
N GLY A 261 6.70 10.28 20.85
CA GLY A 261 6.28 10.45 22.24
C GLY A 261 7.41 10.51 23.26
#